data_AF-A0A1B6J4K2-F1
#
_entry.id   AF-A0A1B6J4K2-F1
#
_cell.length_a   1.000
_cell.length_b   1.000
_cell.length_c   1.000
_cell.angle_alpha   90.00
_cell.angle_beta   90.00
_cell.angle_gamma   90.00
#
_symmetry.space_group_name_H-M   'P 1'
#
loop_
_entity.id
_entity.type
_entity.pdbx_description
1 polymer ?
#
loop_
_entity_poly.entity_id
_entity_poly.type
_entity_poly.pdbx_seq_one_letter_code
_entity_poly.pdbx_strand_id
1 'polypeptide(L)'
;MLLRVVEFCSLLLVFQVVLAVVLADQQSKQLRGVNRSGAEYSCVKNLGIFEGPVDDNAIKTMKKWNINVVRVPLNEDCWLGINGHTPSFIGSNYQNAVINYVKLLRQNDMTVILDLHWTDGIYGGPGQGDCYDNAAKCQKPMPDKENAPKFWKSVASQFKNDEGIIFDLFNEPFPDMVVNDKSAAWKCWRDGGSACPGFQFEVAGMSDLLNAVRSTGATNLVMVGGLTWANDLSRWEEFVPSDPANNIAASWHSYNFNACNNKNCWESQIAPIATKYPVIVGEIGEHGCTHSYIDGLMEWLDSKGISYLGWTWNTWDCSSGPSLISDYSGTPTEFGKGLKNRLCKST
;
A
#
# COMPACT_ATOMS: atom_id res chain seq x y z
N MET A 1 -53.92 -10.19 24.78
CA MET A 1 -52.81 -10.45 23.83
C MET A 1 -52.56 -9.14 23.09
N LEU A 2 -51.58 -8.34 23.51
CA LEU A 2 -50.91 -7.22 22.79
C LEU A 2 -50.26 -6.29 23.82
N LEU A 3 -49.15 -6.74 24.43
CA LEU A 3 -48.21 -5.91 25.18
C LEU A 3 -46.97 -6.77 25.39
N ARG A 4 -46.06 -6.78 24.40
CA ARG A 4 -44.66 -7.28 24.41
C ARG A 4 -44.20 -7.58 22.99
N VAL A 5 -44.00 -6.56 22.15
CA VAL A 5 -43.22 -6.70 20.90
C VAL A 5 -42.40 -5.43 20.56
N VAL A 6 -42.66 -4.27 21.17
CA VAL A 6 -42.07 -3.00 20.66
C VAL A 6 -40.68 -2.65 21.24
N GLU A 7 -40.21 -3.30 22.31
CA GLU A 7 -38.93 -2.93 22.96
C GLU A 7 -37.66 -3.61 22.41
N PHE A 8 -37.76 -4.61 21.55
CA PHE A 8 -36.58 -5.35 21.06
C PHE A 8 -35.94 -4.76 19.78
N CYS A 9 -36.64 -3.91 19.01
CA CYS A 9 -36.07 -3.28 17.81
C CYS A 9 -35.19 -2.06 18.11
N SER A 10 -35.41 -1.37 19.23
CA SER A 10 -34.67 -0.15 19.57
C SER A 10 -33.30 -0.43 20.19
N LEU A 11 -33.10 -1.58 20.85
CA LEU A 11 -31.80 -1.94 21.42
C LEU A 11 -30.78 -2.42 20.38
N LEU A 12 -31.21 -3.10 19.30
CA LEU A 12 -30.30 -3.55 18.23
C LEU A 12 -29.76 -2.37 17.41
N LEU A 13 -30.59 -1.35 17.15
CA LEU A 13 -30.15 -0.15 16.43
C LEU A 13 -29.12 0.65 17.24
N VAL A 14 -29.32 0.76 18.56
CA VAL A 14 -28.39 1.47 19.44
C VAL A 14 -27.06 0.72 19.54
N PHE A 15 -27.04 -0.62 19.54
CA PHE A 15 -25.78 -1.38 19.52
C PHE A 15 -25.01 -1.26 18.19
N GLN A 16 -25.70 -1.22 17.04
CA GLN A 16 -25.04 -0.99 15.74
C GLN A 16 -24.51 0.44 15.60
N VAL A 17 -25.23 1.43 16.12
CA VAL A 17 -24.80 2.84 16.09
C VAL A 17 -23.67 3.08 17.09
N VAL A 18 -23.71 2.48 18.28
CA VAL A 18 -22.65 2.61 19.29
C VAL A 18 -21.38 1.87 18.85
N LEU A 19 -21.47 0.72 18.16
CA LEU A 19 -20.28 0.04 17.63
C LEU A 19 -19.64 0.81 16.46
N ALA A 20 -20.45 1.46 15.61
CA ALA A 20 -19.96 2.35 14.56
C ALA A 20 -19.31 3.64 15.12
N VAL A 21 -19.80 4.16 16.25
CA VAL A 21 -19.25 5.37 16.91
C VAL A 21 -17.99 5.06 17.72
N VAL A 22 -17.85 3.86 18.30
CA VAL A 22 -16.63 3.46 19.02
C VAL A 22 -15.49 3.09 18.07
N LEU A 23 -15.78 2.65 16.84
CA LEU A 23 -14.76 2.54 15.78
C LEU A 23 -14.34 3.92 15.24
N ALA A 24 -15.24 4.90 15.23
CA ALA A 24 -14.96 6.25 14.75
C ALA A 24 -13.97 7.04 15.61
N ASP A 25 -13.84 6.74 16.91
CA ASP A 25 -13.02 7.56 17.81
C ASP A 25 -11.51 7.25 17.74
N GLN A 26 -11.12 6.05 17.30
CA GLN A 26 -9.74 5.68 16.94
C GLN A 26 -9.50 5.70 15.41
N GLN A 27 -10.58 5.73 14.58
CA GLN A 27 -10.53 6.01 13.13
C GLN A 27 -10.55 7.52 12.77
N SER A 28 -10.53 8.43 13.74
CA SER A 28 -10.80 9.86 13.52
C SER A 28 -9.66 10.65 12.86
N LYS A 29 -8.52 10.03 12.49
CA LYS A 29 -7.39 10.74 11.87
C LYS A 29 -7.08 10.19 10.49
N GLN A 30 -7.38 10.98 9.47
CA GLN A 30 -6.93 10.77 8.09
C GLN A 30 -5.42 10.48 8.08
N LEU A 31 -5.01 9.37 7.46
CA LEU A 31 -3.61 8.99 7.33
C LEU A 31 -3.00 9.84 6.21
N ARG A 32 -2.00 10.65 6.56
CA ARG A 32 -1.32 11.57 5.65
C ARG A 32 0.17 11.46 5.90
N GLY A 33 0.89 10.92 4.94
CA GLY A 33 2.29 10.59 5.17
C GLY A 33 3.09 10.34 3.92
N VAL A 34 4.05 9.41 4.01
CA VAL A 34 5.08 9.22 2.99
C VAL A 34 5.41 7.75 2.75
N ASN A 35 5.86 7.46 1.54
CA ASN A 35 6.55 6.21 1.23
C ASN A 35 8.02 6.33 1.64
N ARG A 36 8.58 5.28 2.24
CA ARG A 36 10.00 5.18 2.56
C ARG A 36 10.65 4.05 1.76
N SER A 37 10.97 4.36 0.52
CA SER A 37 11.60 3.43 -0.42
C SER A 37 13.06 3.11 -0.04
N GLY A 38 13.47 1.88 -0.24
CA GLY A 38 14.81 1.37 0.02
C GLY A 38 14.86 -0.11 0.38
N ALA A 39 13.89 -0.62 1.14
CA ALA A 39 13.92 -2.00 1.62
C ALA A 39 13.55 -3.02 0.53
N GLU A 40 12.76 -2.61 -0.45
CA GLU A 40 12.41 -3.38 -1.63
C GLU A 40 13.60 -3.67 -2.56
N TYR A 41 14.64 -2.83 -2.60
CA TYR A 41 15.72 -3.00 -3.58
C TYR A 41 17.14 -3.02 -3.01
N SER A 42 17.39 -2.43 -1.84
CA SER A 42 18.77 -2.23 -1.35
C SER A 42 19.48 -3.57 -1.12
N CYS A 43 18.75 -4.55 -0.58
CA CYS A 43 19.26 -5.90 -0.30
C CYS A 43 19.67 -6.65 -1.57
N VAL A 44 18.83 -6.62 -2.61
CA VAL A 44 19.09 -7.30 -3.89
C VAL A 44 20.08 -6.56 -4.78
N LYS A 45 20.33 -5.27 -4.52
CA LYS A 45 21.40 -4.47 -5.14
C LYS A 45 22.71 -4.49 -4.34
N ASN A 46 22.77 -5.24 -3.24
CA ASN A 46 23.94 -5.33 -2.36
C ASN A 46 24.37 -3.97 -1.76
N LEU A 47 23.41 -3.11 -1.42
CA LEU A 47 23.63 -1.79 -0.86
C LEU A 47 23.33 -1.71 0.65
N GLY A 48 22.83 -2.79 1.24
CA GLY A 48 22.38 -2.85 2.64
C GLY A 48 20.93 -3.36 2.71
N ILE A 49 20.29 -3.23 3.88
CA ILE A 49 18.86 -3.56 4.02
C ILE A 49 18.00 -2.34 3.63
N PHE A 50 18.40 -1.13 4.04
CA PHE A 50 17.71 0.12 3.70
C PHE A 50 18.64 1.02 2.89
N GLU A 51 18.08 1.83 2.00
CA GLU A 51 18.77 3.04 1.53
C GLU A 51 18.52 4.14 2.55
N GLY A 52 19.55 4.83 3.05
CA GLY A 52 19.42 5.97 3.96
C GLY A 52 19.06 5.62 5.41
N PRO A 53 18.97 6.64 6.31
CA PRO A 53 18.72 6.43 7.73
C PRO A 53 17.27 6.02 8.00
N VAL A 54 17.12 5.18 9.03
CA VAL A 54 15.85 4.65 9.57
C VAL A 54 15.83 4.72 11.12
N ASP A 55 16.68 5.59 11.69
CA ASP A 55 16.84 5.76 13.13
C ASP A 55 15.86 6.78 13.74
N ASP A 56 15.95 6.98 15.06
CA ASP A 56 15.13 7.95 15.79
C ASP A 56 15.22 9.39 15.24
N ASN A 57 16.37 9.79 14.71
CA ASN A 57 16.53 11.14 14.16
C ASN A 57 15.80 11.27 12.82
N ALA A 58 15.85 10.24 11.97
CA ALA A 58 15.06 10.20 10.75
C ALA A 58 13.56 10.32 11.05
N ILE A 59 13.05 9.59 12.05
CA ILE A 59 11.64 9.63 12.45
C ILE A 59 11.26 10.99 13.05
N LYS A 60 12.10 11.57 13.92
CA LYS A 60 11.89 12.94 14.43
C LYS A 60 11.80 13.96 13.30
N THR A 61 12.59 13.79 12.25
CA THR A 61 12.52 14.65 11.06
C THR A 61 11.19 14.49 10.33
N MET A 62 10.71 13.25 10.12
CA MET A 62 9.38 13.02 9.53
C MET A 62 8.26 13.69 10.34
N LYS A 63 8.32 13.61 11.68
CA LYS A 63 7.33 14.25 12.56
C LYS A 63 7.28 15.77 12.43
N LYS A 64 8.38 16.44 12.06
CA LYS A 64 8.37 17.90 11.79
C LYS A 64 7.50 18.29 10.60
N TRP A 65 7.19 17.34 9.71
CA TRP A 65 6.25 17.53 8.60
C TRP A 65 4.83 17.06 8.95
N ASN A 66 4.55 16.73 10.23
CA ASN A 66 3.26 16.18 10.70
C ASN A 66 2.85 14.85 10.04
N ILE A 67 3.81 14.08 9.54
CA ILE A 67 3.58 12.73 8.99
C ILE A 67 3.05 11.82 10.12
N ASN A 68 1.94 11.13 9.86
CA ASN A 68 1.33 10.17 10.81
C ASN A 68 1.27 8.73 10.29
N VAL A 69 1.71 8.49 9.05
CA VAL A 69 1.78 7.17 8.43
C VAL A 69 3.05 7.05 7.58
N VAL A 70 3.68 5.87 7.59
CA VAL A 70 4.80 5.56 6.70
C VAL A 70 4.52 4.23 6.00
N ARG A 71 4.57 4.23 4.66
CA ARG A 71 4.56 3.00 3.87
C ARG A 71 5.99 2.53 3.63
N VAL A 72 6.25 1.26 3.95
CA VAL A 72 7.56 0.61 3.87
C VAL A 72 7.46 -0.49 2.80
N PRO A 73 7.94 -0.22 1.58
CA PRO A 73 8.04 -1.21 0.51
C PRO A 73 8.99 -2.33 0.91
N LEU A 74 8.56 -3.59 0.78
CA LEU A 74 9.35 -4.77 1.13
C LEU A 74 9.67 -5.63 -0.08
N ASN A 75 10.77 -6.35 0.02
CA ASN A 75 11.19 -7.35 -0.95
C ASN A 75 10.86 -8.77 -0.47
N GLU A 76 10.23 -9.57 -1.33
CA GLU A 76 9.93 -10.97 -1.04
C GLU A 76 11.18 -11.81 -0.74
N ASP A 77 12.14 -11.81 -1.66
CA ASP A 77 13.36 -12.62 -1.55
C ASP A 77 14.15 -12.26 -0.29
N CYS A 78 14.27 -10.96 -0.01
CA CYS A 78 15.01 -10.51 1.15
C CYS A 78 14.31 -10.84 2.45
N TRP A 79 12.98 -10.77 2.50
CA TRP A 79 12.23 -11.21 3.68
C TRP A 79 12.34 -12.72 3.88
N LEU A 80 12.15 -13.52 2.83
CA LEU A 80 12.15 -14.98 2.91
C LEU A 80 13.56 -15.59 3.00
N GLY A 81 14.60 -14.86 2.61
CA GLY A 81 15.98 -15.35 2.62
C GLY A 81 16.26 -16.34 1.48
N ILE A 82 15.67 -16.12 0.31
CA ILE A 82 15.74 -17.04 -0.84
C ILE A 82 16.53 -16.44 -2.02
N ASN A 83 16.67 -17.19 -3.11
CA ASN A 83 17.25 -16.75 -4.40
C ASN A 83 18.71 -16.23 -4.35
N GLY A 84 19.45 -16.56 -3.29
CA GLY A 84 20.93 -16.48 -3.27
C GLY A 84 21.51 -15.07 -3.13
N HIS A 85 20.74 -14.10 -2.60
CA HIS A 85 21.25 -12.75 -2.32
C HIS A 85 22.25 -12.73 -1.15
N THR A 86 22.88 -11.58 -0.92
CA THR A 86 23.91 -11.42 0.13
C THR A 86 23.36 -11.81 1.51
N PRO A 87 23.94 -12.81 2.21
CA PRO A 87 23.39 -13.35 3.46
C PRO A 87 23.21 -12.34 4.59
N SER A 88 24.00 -11.27 4.62
CA SER A 88 23.89 -10.20 5.64
C SER A 88 22.65 -9.32 5.47
N PHE A 89 21.98 -9.36 4.32
CA PHE A 89 20.88 -8.44 3.97
C PHE A 89 19.54 -9.14 3.75
N ILE A 90 19.44 -10.45 4.01
CA ILE A 90 18.23 -11.24 3.77
C ILE A 90 17.85 -12.12 4.97
N GLY A 91 16.68 -12.76 4.89
CA GLY A 91 16.13 -13.65 5.91
C GLY A 91 16.02 -12.97 7.26
N SER A 92 16.47 -13.63 8.33
CA SER A 92 16.39 -13.10 9.69
C SER A 92 17.04 -11.73 9.87
N ASN A 93 18.12 -11.40 9.13
CA ASN A 93 18.75 -10.09 9.22
C ASN A 93 17.83 -8.99 8.68
N TYR A 94 17.22 -9.23 7.51
CA TYR A 94 16.24 -8.32 6.91
C TYR A 94 15.00 -8.18 7.80
N GLN A 95 14.43 -9.30 8.25
CA GLN A 95 13.26 -9.33 9.12
C GLN A 95 13.51 -8.53 10.40
N ASN A 96 14.62 -8.76 11.10
CA ASN A 96 14.96 -8.05 12.34
C ASN A 96 15.12 -6.53 12.11
N ALA A 97 15.73 -6.13 11.00
CA ALA A 97 15.89 -4.72 10.66
C ALA A 97 14.53 -4.04 10.39
N VAL A 98 13.63 -4.70 9.64
CA VAL A 98 12.25 -4.23 9.41
C VAL A 98 11.47 -4.17 10.71
N ILE A 99 11.50 -5.23 11.54
CA ILE A 99 10.82 -5.27 12.85
C ILE A 99 11.27 -4.11 13.74
N ASN A 100 12.57 -3.84 13.79
CA ASN A 100 13.11 -2.72 14.57
C ASN A 100 12.64 -1.36 14.03
N TYR A 101 12.66 -1.17 12.70
CA TYR A 101 12.20 0.09 12.11
C TYR A 101 10.70 0.31 12.32
N VAL A 102 9.87 -0.72 12.12
CA VAL A 102 8.44 -0.71 12.42
C VAL A 102 8.23 -0.34 13.88
N LYS A 103 8.93 -0.98 14.81
CA LYS A 103 8.83 -0.68 16.24
C LYS A 103 9.13 0.79 16.54
N LEU A 104 10.16 1.37 15.94
CA LEU A 104 10.49 2.79 16.14
C LEU A 104 9.40 3.72 15.60
N LEU A 105 8.83 3.43 14.42
CA LEU A 105 7.71 4.19 13.86
C LEU A 105 6.48 4.13 14.78
N ARG A 106 6.13 2.92 15.24
CA ARG A 106 4.99 2.69 16.13
C ARG A 106 5.17 3.36 17.50
N GLN A 107 6.37 3.32 18.08
CA GLN A 107 6.72 4.06 19.30
C GLN A 107 6.64 5.58 19.16
N ASN A 108 6.58 6.08 17.93
CA ASN A 108 6.45 7.50 17.60
C ASN A 108 5.04 7.88 17.13
N ASP A 109 4.04 7.03 17.39
CA ASP A 109 2.62 7.21 17.06
C ASP A 109 2.35 7.32 15.55
N MET A 110 3.16 6.63 14.73
CA MET A 110 2.97 6.57 13.28
C MET A 110 2.38 5.22 12.90
N THR A 111 1.31 5.21 12.11
CA THR A 111 0.80 4.00 11.45
C THR A 111 1.85 3.51 10.44
N VAL A 112 1.97 2.20 10.26
CA VAL A 112 2.89 1.62 9.27
C VAL A 112 2.11 0.79 8.26
N ILE A 113 2.34 1.05 6.97
CA ILE A 113 1.85 0.22 5.88
C ILE A 113 3.02 -0.63 5.42
N LEU A 114 2.92 -1.95 5.55
CA LEU A 114 3.89 -2.89 4.98
C LEU A 114 3.38 -3.34 3.63
N ASP A 115 4.19 -3.15 2.60
CA ASP A 115 3.82 -3.40 1.20
C ASP A 115 4.69 -4.50 0.59
N LEU A 116 4.08 -5.46 -0.09
CA LEU A 116 4.81 -6.40 -0.93
C LEU A 116 5.12 -5.71 -2.26
N HIS A 117 6.33 -5.17 -2.38
CA HIS A 117 6.68 -4.29 -3.47
C HIS A 117 7.25 -5.06 -4.67
N TRP A 118 8.24 -5.92 -4.43
CA TRP A 118 8.87 -6.77 -5.43
C TRP A 118 8.78 -8.25 -5.05
N THR A 119 8.38 -9.06 -6.02
CA THR A 119 8.26 -10.52 -5.94
C THR A 119 9.15 -11.18 -6.98
N ASP A 120 9.42 -12.46 -6.80
CA ASP A 120 10.05 -13.30 -7.80
C ASP A 120 9.05 -13.68 -8.93
N GLY A 121 9.56 -14.36 -9.96
CA GLY A 121 8.83 -14.77 -11.16
C GLY A 121 9.45 -14.25 -12.46
N ILE A 122 9.69 -15.14 -13.42
CA ILE A 122 10.16 -14.76 -14.76
C ILE A 122 9.00 -14.10 -15.51
N TYR A 123 9.18 -12.84 -15.91
CA TYR A 123 8.24 -12.14 -16.78
C TYR A 123 8.97 -11.55 -17.99
N GLY A 124 8.40 -11.82 -19.17
CA GLY A 124 8.84 -11.44 -20.49
C GLY A 124 7.63 -10.93 -21.29
N GLY A 125 7.24 -9.66 -21.12
CA GLY A 125 6.08 -9.10 -21.78
C GLY A 125 5.94 -7.57 -21.69
N PRO A 126 4.82 -7.02 -22.19
CA PRO A 126 4.53 -5.59 -22.13
C PRO A 126 4.56 -5.04 -20.69
N GLY A 127 5.05 -3.82 -20.53
CA GLY A 127 5.12 -3.18 -19.21
C GLY A 127 6.24 -3.68 -18.28
N GLN A 128 7.05 -4.66 -18.70
CA GLN A 128 8.15 -5.19 -17.87
C GLN A 128 9.29 -4.19 -17.62
N GLY A 129 9.44 -3.16 -18.47
CA GLY A 129 10.63 -2.31 -18.48
C GLY A 129 11.92 -3.14 -18.65
N ASP A 130 12.87 -2.97 -17.72
CA ASP A 130 14.15 -3.69 -17.68
C ASP A 130 14.10 -4.95 -16.77
N CYS A 131 12.90 -5.42 -16.43
CA CYS A 131 12.70 -6.54 -15.52
C CYS A 131 12.76 -7.91 -16.21
N TYR A 132 13.93 -8.55 -16.18
CA TYR A 132 14.13 -9.91 -16.75
C TYR A 132 14.58 -10.95 -15.72
N ASP A 133 14.83 -10.53 -14.47
CA ASP A 133 15.30 -11.42 -13.41
C ASP A 133 14.17 -12.32 -12.89
N ASN A 134 14.46 -13.60 -12.64
CA ASN A 134 13.53 -14.46 -11.89
C ASN A 134 13.41 -13.99 -10.44
N ALA A 135 14.52 -13.64 -9.80
CA ALA A 135 14.55 -13.12 -8.44
C ALA A 135 13.78 -11.79 -8.32
N ALA A 136 13.39 -11.44 -7.09
CA ALA A 136 12.70 -10.19 -6.76
C ALA A 136 13.62 -8.96 -6.89
N LYS A 137 14.15 -8.68 -8.09
CA LYS A 137 15.02 -7.53 -8.38
C LYS A 137 14.30 -6.37 -9.06
N CYS A 138 13.02 -6.57 -9.34
CA CYS A 138 12.17 -5.65 -10.06
C CYS A 138 10.70 -6.05 -9.83
N GLN A 139 9.81 -5.13 -10.16
CA GLN A 139 8.37 -5.31 -10.06
C GLN A 139 7.84 -6.33 -11.08
N LYS A 140 6.83 -7.11 -10.68
CA LYS A 140 6.13 -8.06 -11.54
C LYS A 140 4.69 -7.61 -11.80
N PRO A 141 4.03 -8.07 -12.89
CA PRO A 141 2.63 -7.71 -13.15
C PRO A 141 1.66 -8.20 -12.09
N MET A 142 2.00 -9.32 -11.46
CA MET A 142 1.26 -9.97 -10.39
C MET A 142 2.25 -10.71 -9.46
N PRO A 143 1.87 -10.99 -8.20
CA PRO A 143 2.66 -11.83 -7.30
C PRO A 143 2.71 -13.29 -7.78
N ASP A 144 3.80 -13.97 -7.46
CA ASP A 144 3.95 -15.40 -7.74
C ASP A 144 3.19 -16.27 -6.71
N LYS A 145 2.74 -17.45 -7.13
CA LYS A 145 1.99 -18.39 -6.27
C LYS A 145 2.88 -19.12 -5.28
N GLU A 146 4.16 -19.28 -5.58
CA GLU A 146 5.06 -20.11 -4.80
C GLU A 146 5.47 -19.42 -3.48
N ASN A 147 5.78 -18.14 -3.52
CA ASN A 147 6.47 -17.41 -2.47
C ASN A 147 5.64 -16.25 -1.90
N ALA A 148 4.82 -15.54 -2.68
CA ALA A 148 4.08 -14.39 -2.16
C ALA A 148 3.11 -14.76 -1.01
N PRO A 149 2.39 -15.90 -1.05
CA PRO A 149 1.61 -16.36 0.10
C PRO A 149 2.48 -16.73 1.32
N LYS A 150 3.71 -17.21 1.13
CA LYS A 150 4.64 -17.51 2.24
C LYS A 150 5.15 -16.22 2.87
N PHE A 151 5.48 -15.22 2.05
CA PHE A 151 5.83 -13.87 2.49
C PHE A 151 4.73 -13.30 3.39
N TRP A 152 3.49 -13.28 2.91
CA TRP A 152 2.37 -12.72 3.68
C TRP A 152 2.05 -13.48 4.96
N LYS A 153 2.13 -14.81 4.96
CA LYS A 153 2.00 -15.58 6.20
C LYS A 153 3.06 -15.20 7.23
N SER A 154 4.30 -14.99 6.79
CA SER A 154 5.41 -14.64 7.68
C SER A 154 5.29 -13.22 8.22
N VAL A 155 5.04 -12.22 7.35
CA VAL A 155 4.82 -10.82 7.74
C VAL A 155 3.60 -10.70 8.66
N ALA A 156 2.46 -11.27 8.29
CA ALA A 156 1.25 -11.19 9.13
C ALA A 156 1.45 -11.88 10.49
N SER A 157 2.11 -13.05 10.54
CA SER A 157 2.40 -13.70 11.83
C SER A 157 3.23 -12.82 12.76
N GLN A 158 4.13 -12.02 12.22
CA GLN A 158 4.97 -11.10 12.98
C GLN A 158 4.19 -9.88 13.51
N PHE A 159 3.27 -9.32 12.73
CA PHE A 159 2.68 -8.01 13.01
C PHE A 159 1.18 -8.02 13.35
N LYS A 160 0.51 -9.18 13.31
CA LYS A 160 -0.96 -9.30 13.44
C LYS A 160 -1.61 -8.73 14.70
N ASN A 161 -0.83 -8.50 15.76
CA ASN A 161 -1.32 -8.03 17.04
C ASN A 161 -1.15 -6.51 17.24
N ASP A 162 -0.57 -5.79 16.26
CA ASP A 162 -0.46 -4.32 16.30
C ASP A 162 -1.47 -3.70 15.34
N GLU A 163 -2.51 -3.07 15.89
CA GLU A 163 -3.61 -2.47 15.13
C GLU A 163 -3.18 -1.25 14.28
N GLY A 164 -2.01 -0.67 14.53
CA GLY A 164 -1.48 0.38 13.65
C GLY A 164 -0.55 -0.14 12.55
N ILE A 165 -0.59 -1.44 12.27
CA ILE A 165 -0.02 -2.05 11.07
C ILE A 165 -1.13 -2.31 10.05
N ILE A 166 -0.90 -1.86 8.82
CA ILE A 166 -1.72 -2.10 7.64
C ILE A 166 -0.90 -2.97 6.67
N PHE A 167 -1.54 -3.94 6.04
CA PHE A 167 -0.91 -4.81 5.04
C PHE A 167 -1.38 -4.42 3.63
N ASP A 168 -0.49 -3.95 2.78
CA ASP A 168 -0.76 -3.63 1.37
C ASP A 168 -0.31 -4.78 0.48
N LEU A 169 -1.28 -5.57 0.00
CA LEU A 169 -1.03 -6.95 -0.48
C LEU A 169 -0.05 -7.01 -1.65
N PHE A 170 -0.06 -6.01 -2.52
CA PHE A 170 0.86 -5.90 -3.64
C PHE A 170 0.87 -4.48 -4.18
N ASN A 171 2.06 -3.93 -4.41
CA ASN A 171 2.25 -2.52 -4.76
C ASN A 171 1.36 -2.05 -5.92
N GLU A 172 1.50 -2.67 -7.09
CA GLU A 172 0.92 -2.17 -8.33
C GLU A 172 0.61 -3.34 -9.26
N PRO A 173 -0.59 -3.92 -9.18
CA PRO A 173 -1.02 -4.96 -10.10
C PRO A 173 -1.23 -4.38 -11.50
N PHE A 174 -0.69 -5.04 -12.52
CA PHE A 174 -0.93 -4.71 -13.94
C PHE A 174 -1.13 -5.95 -14.83
N PRO A 175 -1.96 -6.95 -14.44
CA PRO A 175 -2.21 -8.12 -15.27
C PRO A 175 -2.88 -7.79 -16.61
N ASP A 176 -3.46 -6.60 -16.76
CA ASP A 176 -4.02 -6.07 -18.00
C ASP A 176 -2.98 -5.83 -19.11
N MET A 177 -1.68 -5.86 -18.78
CA MET A 177 -0.60 -5.90 -19.77
C MET A 177 -0.33 -7.30 -20.33
N VAL A 178 -0.85 -8.34 -19.67
CA VAL A 178 -0.72 -9.76 -20.07
C VAL A 178 -2.05 -10.31 -20.59
N VAL A 179 -3.15 -9.92 -19.93
CA VAL A 179 -4.52 -10.36 -20.21
C VAL A 179 -5.32 -9.16 -20.72
N ASN A 180 -5.41 -9.01 -22.05
CA ASN A 180 -6.01 -7.83 -22.68
C ASN A 180 -7.53 -7.68 -22.45
N ASP A 181 -8.25 -8.79 -22.20
CA ASP A 181 -9.68 -8.69 -21.87
C ASP A 181 -9.84 -8.18 -20.44
N LYS A 182 -10.49 -7.02 -20.27
CA LYS A 182 -10.61 -6.35 -18.98
C LYS A 182 -11.30 -7.22 -17.93
N SER A 183 -12.32 -8.00 -18.30
CA SER A 183 -13.00 -8.89 -17.34
C SER A 183 -12.13 -10.06 -16.92
N ALA A 184 -11.39 -10.64 -17.85
CA ALA A 184 -10.43 -11.69 -17.59
C ALA A 184 -9.24 -11.17 -16.76
N ALA A 185 -8.77 -9.94 -16.98
CA ALA A 185 -7.71 -9.32 -16.18
C ALA A 185 -8.14 -9.15 -14.71
N TRP A 186 -9.36 -8.68 -14.45
CA TRP A 186 -9.90 -8.60 -13.09
C TRP A 186 -10.12 -9.97 -12.44
N LYS A 187 -10.52 -11.00 -13.22
CA LYS A 187 -10.58 -12.38 -12.74
C LYS A 187 -9.18 -12.91 -12.40
N CYS A 188 -8.19 -12.71 -13.26
CA CYS A 188 -6.80 -13.04 -13.00
C CYS A 188 -6.31 -12.37 -11.71
N TRP A 189 -6.52 -11.06 -11.59
CA TRP A 189 -6.17 -10.28 -10.41
C TRP A 189 -6.74 -10.85 -9.11
N ARG A 190 -8.02 -11.24 -9.10
CA ARG A 190 -8.67 -11.78 -7.90
C ARG A 190 -8.27 -13.22 -7.61
N ASP A 191 -8.29 -14.08 -8.63
CA ASP A 191 -8.31 -15.54 -8.49
C ASP A 191 -6.93 -16.20 -8.71
N GLY A 192 -6.03 -15.55 -9.44
CA GLY A 192 -4.73 -16.13 -9.80
C GLY A 192 -4.83 -17.42 -10.62
N GLY A 193 -3.76 -18.22 -10.60
CA GLY A 193 -3.70 -19.56 -11.19
C GLY A 193 -4.21 -19.61 -12.63
N SER A 194 -5.16 -20.52 -12.89
CA SER A 194 -5.73 -20.72 -14.24
C SER A 194 -6.52 -19.51 -14.77
N ALA A 195 -6.89 -18.55 -13.93
CA ALA A 195 -7.54 -17.32 -14.37
C ALA A 195 -6.56 -16.32 -15.03
N CYS A 196 -5.25 -16.59 -14.96
CA CYS A 196 -4.17 -15.76 -15.49
C CYS A 196 -3.47 -16.40 -16.69
N PRO A 197 -4.15 -16.59 -17.84
CA PRO A 197 -3.50 -17.10 -19.03
C PRO A 197 -2.41 -16.14 -19.53
N GLY A 198 -1.34 -16.68 -20.11
CA GLY A 198 -0.26 -15.90 -20.71
C GLY A 198 0.90 -15.53 -19.77
N PHE A 199 0.76 -15.77 -18.46
CA PHE A 199 1.87 -15.61 -17.53
C PHE A 199 2.90 -16.75 -17.65
N GLN A 200 4.16 -16.44 -17.38
CA GLN A 200 5.30 -17.37 -17.42
C GLN A 200 5.65 -17.96 -16.05
N PHE A 201 4.92 -17.56 -15.01
CA PHE A 201 4.94 -18.11 -13.66
C PHE A 201 3.49 -18.30 -13.20
N GLU A 202 3.26 -19.18 -12.22
CA GLU A 202 1.92 -19.33 -11.64
C GLU A 202 1.61 -18.12 -10.78
N VAL A 203 0.50 -17.45 -11.06
CA VAL A 203 0.11 -16.20 -10.37
C VAL A 203 -0.62 -16.49 -9.06
N ALA A 204 -0.26 -15.80 -7.97
CA ALA A 204 -1.15 -15.63 -6.83
C ALA A 204 -2.12 -14.47 -7.10
N GLY A 205 -3.42 -14.73 -6.95
CA GLY A 205 -4.42 -13.67 -6.94
C GLY A 205 -4.43 -12.92 -5.62
N MET A 206 -5.09 -11.76 -5.58
CA MET A 206 -5.28 -11.00 -4.32
C MET A 206 -6.02 -11.82 -3.26
N SER A 207 -6.90 -12.75 -3.67
CA SER A 207 -7.56 -13.66 -2.73
C SER A 207 -6.58 -14.61 -2.05
N ASP A 208 -5.54 -15.08 -2.75
CA ASP A 208 -4.52 -15.94 -2.15
C ASP A 208 -3.72 -15.21 -1.09
N LEU A 209 -3.34 -13.96 -1.37
CA LEU A 209 -2.56 -13.14 -0.45
C LEU A 209 -3.40 -12.72 0.77
N LEU A 210 -4.66 -12.34 0.58
CA LEU A 210 -5.58 -12.06 1.68
C LEU A 210 -5.77 -13.32 2.55
N ASN A 211 -6.00 -14.47 1.93
CA ASN A 211 -6.14 -15.74 2.65
C ASN A 211 -4.85 -16.09 3.42
N ALA A 212 -3.68 -15.82 2.85
CA ALA A 212 -2.40 -15.99 3.53
C ALA A 212 -2.33 -15.14 4.81
N VAL A 213 -2.66 -13.85 4.73
CA VAL A 213 -2.74 -12.94 5.89
C VAL A 213 -3.76 -13.46 6.92
N ARG A 214 -5.01 -13.70 6.50
CA ARG A 214 -6.10 -14.10 7.41
C ARG A 214 -5.88 -15.48 8.03
N SER A 215 -5.17 -16.39 7.36
CA SER A 215 -4.84 -17.72 7.91
C SER A 215 -3.97 -17.67 9.16
N THR A 216 -3.30 -16.53 9.43
CA THR A 216 -2.52 -16.30 10.65
C THR A 216 -3.37 -15.85 11.84
N GLY A 217 -4.66 -15.55 11.62
CA GLY A 217 -5.56 -14.91 12.58
C GLY A 217 -5.46 -13.38 12.58
N ALA A 218 -4.76 -12.76 11.63
CA ALA A 218 -4.65 -11.31 11.53
C ALA A 218 -5.98 -10.64 11.18
N THR A 219 -6.37 -9.64 11.96
CA THR A 219 -7.56 -8.81 11.74
C THR A 219 -7.21 -7.39 11.32
N ASN A 220 -5.92 -7.08 11.09
CA ASN A 220 -5.42 -5.80 10.58
C ASN A 220 -6.17 -5.35 9.33
N LEU A 221 -6.18 -4.03 9.09
CA LEU A 221 -6.62 -3.47 7.83
C LEU A 221 -5.73 -3.99 6.69
N VAL A 222 -6.35 -4.45 5.62
CA VAL A 222 -5.65 -4.94 4.42
C VAL A 222 -5.98 -4.03 3.23
N MET A 223 -4.96 -3.44 2.63
CA MET A 223 -5.05 -2.66 1.40
C MET A 223 -4.93 -3.60 0.19
N VAL A 224 -5.81 -3.39 -0.80
CA VAL A 224 -5.78 -4.14 -2.07
C VAL A 224 -5.90 -3.17 -3.24
N GLY A 225 -4.85 -3.06 -4.05
CA GLY A 225 -4.82 -2.21 -5.25
C GLY A 225 -5.51 -2.83 -6.46
N GLY A 226 -6.02 -2.02 -7.38
CA GLY A 226 -6.66 -2.48 -8.63
C GLY A 226 -5.68 -2.75 -9.77
N LEU A 227 -6.16 -2.67 -11.01
CA LEU A 227 -5.36 -2.90 -12.22
C LEU A 227 -4.58 -1.64 -12.63
N THR A 228 -3.82 -1.75 -13.72
CA THR A 228 -3.08 -0.63 -14.34
C THR A 228 -2.25 0.11 -13.29
N TRP A 229 -1.35 -0.63 -12.64
CA TRP A 229 -0.49 -0.13 -11.56
C TRP A 229 -1.29 0.53 -10.43
N ALA A 230 -2.30 -0.19 -9.93
CA ALA A 230 -3.23 0.27 -8.90
C ALA A 230 -3.98 1.59 -9.21
N ASN A 231 -4.04 2.05 -10.47
CA ASN A 231 -4.77 3.25 -10.84
C ASN A 231 -6.21 2.98 -11.28
N ASP A 232 -6.50 1.82 -11.87
CA ASP A 232 -7.85 1.45 -12.29
C ASP A 232 -8.59 0.71 -11.16
N LEU A 233 -9.51 1.43 -10.51
CA LEU A 233 -10.44 0.87 -9.52
C LEU A 233 -11.86 0.67 -10.07
N SER A 234 -12.10 0.82 -11.37
CA SER A 234 -13.44 0.86 -11.96
C SER A 234 -14.30 -0.39 -11.74
N ARG A 235 -13.69 -1.54 -11.41
CA ARG A 235 -14.39 -2.78 -11.07
C ARG A 235 -13.94 -3.36 -9.73
N TRP A 236 -13.26 -2.57 -8.91
CA TRP A 236 -12.72 -3.05 -7.63
C TRP A 236 -13.83 -3.61 -6.74
N GLU A 237 -14.98 -2.94 -6.60
CA GLU A 237 -16.11 -3.44 -5.81
C GLU A 237 -16.71 -4.76 -6.33
N GLU A 238 -16.63 -5.00 -7.64
CA GLU A 238 -17.14 -6.25 -8.25
C GLU A 238 -16.22 -7.44 -7.96
N PHE A 239 -14.91 -7.18 -7.82
CA PHE A 239 -13.89 -8.21 -7.70
C PHE A 239 -13.21 -8.29 -6.33
N VAL A 240 -13.43 -7.34 -5.42
CA VAL A 240 -12.78 -7.33 -4.11
C VAL A 240 -12.91 -8.71 -3.43
N PRO A 241 -11.80 -9.32 -2.97
CA PRO A 241 -11.87 -10.62 -2.32
C PRO A 241 -12.75 -10.59 -1.07
N SER A 242 -13.41 -11.72 -0.77
CA SER A 242 -14.18 -11.85 0.47
C SER A 242 -13.25 -11.88 1.68
N ASP A 243 -13.39 -10.91 2.59
CA ASP A 243 -12.61 -10.84 3.82
C ASP A 243 -13.42 -11.30 5.04
N PRO A 244 -13.06 -12.42 5.70
CA PRO A 244 -13.73 -12.83 6.94
C PRO A 244 -13.57 -11.81 8.08
N ALA A 245 -12.56 -10.94 8.05
CA ALA A 245 -12.39 -9.88 9.04
C ALA A 245 -13.19 -8.60 8.71
N ASN A 246 -13.77 -8.50 7.50
CA ASN A 246 -14.44 -7.30 6.98
C ASN A 246 -13.61 -6.01 7.19
N ASN A 247 -12.30 -6.08 7.00
CA ASN A 247 -11.37 -4.97 7.26
C ASN A 247 -10.41 -4.80 6.08
N ILE A 248 -10.97 -4.44 4.92
CA ILE A 248 -10.26 -4.13 3.68
C ILE A 248 -10.40 -2.66 3.31
N ALA A 249 -9.32 -2.08 2.78
CA ALA A 249 -9.30 -0.81 2.09
C ALA A 249 -8.91 -0.99 0.61
N ALA A 250 -9.42 -0.12 -0.26
CA ALA A 250 -8.89 0.00 -1.62
C ALA A 250 -7.58 0.80 -1.59
N SER A 251 -6.52 0.26 -2.21
CA SER A 251 -5.29 0.99 -2.49
C SER A 251 -5.38 1.66 -3.86
N TRP A 252 -5.01 2.93 -3.96
CA TRP A 252 -5.00 3.66 -5.24
C TRP A 252 -3.70 4.40 -5.44
N HIS A 253 -3.12 4.33 -6.63
CA HIS A 253 -1.92 5.09 -7.00
C HIS A 253 -2.28 6.18 -8.01
N SER A 254 -1.87 7.41 -7.71
CA SER A 254 -2.34 8.58 -8.42
C SER A 254 -1.19 9.50 -8.83
N TYR A 255 -0.90 9.50 -10.12
CA TYR A 255 0.10 10.34 -10.73
C TYR A 255 -0.48 11.15 -11.89
N ASN A 256 0.14 12.28 -12.21
CA ASN A 256 -0.32 13.17 -13.29
C ASN A 256 -0.28 12.54 -14.69
N PHE A 257 0.46 11.44 -14.87
CA PHE A 257 0.57 10.68 -16.11
C PHE A 257 -0.35 9.45 -16.17
N ASN A 258 -1.13 9.18 -15.12
CA ASN A 258 -2.04 8.04 -15.09
C ASN A 258 -3.32 8.29 -15.91
N ALA A 259 -4.04 7.21 -16.24
CA ALA A 259 -5.32 7.31 -16.94
C ALA A 259 -6.39 8.00 -16.08
N CYS A 260 -6.49 7.64 -14.80
CA CYS A 260 -7.30 8.36 -13.84
C CYS A 260 -6.45 9.40 -13.09
N ASN A 261 -6.40 10.62 -13.64
CA ASN A 261 -5.59 11.74 -13.15
C ASN A 261 -6.36 13.08 -13.07
N ASN A 262 -7.69 13.06 -13.01
CA ASN A 262 -8.47 14.30 -12.95
C ASN A 262 -9.76 14.12 -12.17
N LYS A 263 -10.34 15.25 -11.74
CA LYS A 263 -11.54 15.26 -10.91
C LYS A 263 -12.71 14.46 -11.49
N ASN A 264 -12.87 14.41 -12.82
CA ASN A 264 -13.96 13.63 -13.43
C ASN A 264 -13.78 12.13 -13.17
N CYS A 265 -12.57 11.59 -13.29
CA CYS A 265 -12.32 10.19 -12.98
C CYS A 265 -12.37 9.94 -11.46
N TRP A 266 -11.88 10.89 -10.64
CA TRP A 266 -11.90 10.75 -9.18
C TRP A 266 -13.33 10.63 -8.65
N GLU A 267 -14.25 11.49 -9.12
CA GLU A 267 -15.66 11.45 -8.73
C GLU A 267 -16.42 10.25 -9.31
N SER A 268 -16.05 9.77 -10.50
CA SER A 268 -16.77 8.65 -11.14
C SER A 268 -16.26 7.26 -10.75
N GLN A 269 -14.99 7.12 -10.37
CA GLN A 269 -14.38 5.83 -10.04
C GLN A 269 -14.02 5.69 -8.55
N ILE A 270 -13.44 6.73 -7.94
CA ILE A 270 -12.85 6.62 -6.59
C ILE A 270 -13.87 7.00 -5.51
N ALA A 271 -14.61 8.10 -5.69
CA ALA A 271 -15.61 8.54 -4.73
C ALA A 271 -16.68 7.49 -4.41
N PRO A 272 -17.22 6.71 -5.37
CA PRO A 272 -18.20 5.67 -5.07
C PRO A 272 -17.66 4.61 -4.12
N ILE A 273 -16.41 4.18 -4.31
CA ILE A 273 -15.74 3.19 -3.45
C ILE A 273 -15.59 3.75 -2.03
N ALA A 274 -15.17 5.02 -1.90
CA ALA A 274 -15.00 5.70 -0.62
C ALA A 274 -16.29 5.83 0.21
N THR A 275 -17.48 5.62 -0.39
CA THR A 275 -18.74 5.58 0.36
C THR A 275 -19.01 4.25 1.06
N LYS A 276 -18.28 3.19 0.71
CA LYS A 276 -18.50 1.81 1.21
C LYS A 276 -17.26 1.19 1.85
N TYR A 277 -16.08 1.55 1.37
CA TYR A 277 -14.79 1.05 1.83
C TYR A 277 -13.87 2.23 2.14
N PRO A 278 -12.96 2.09 3.13
CA PRO A 278 -11.84 2.99 3.23
C PRO A 278 -11.04 2.98 1.91
N VAL A 279 -10.62 4.16 1.47
CA VAL A 279 -9.67 4.32 0.37
C VAL A 279 -8.40 4.94 0.94
N ILE A 280 -7.26 4.35 0.61
CA ILE A 280 -5.94 4.89 0.95
C ILE A 280 -5.16 5.03 -0.34
N VAL A 281 -4.75 6.26 -0.66
CA VAL A 281 -3.91 6.53 -1.82
C VAL A 281 -2.47 6.19 -1.45
N GLY A 282 -2.06 4.96 -1.77
CA GLY A 282 -0.75 4.40 -1.41
C GLY A 282 0.40 5.25 -1.94
N GLU A 283 0.21 5.89 -3.09
CA GLU A 283 1.18 6.79 -3.71
C GLU A 283 0.50 7.98 -4.40
N ILE A 284 0.95 9.18 -4.06
CA ILE A 284 0.73 10.39 -4.86
C ILE A 284 2.07 10.97 -5.34
N GLY A 285 2.11 11.43 -6.58
CA GLY A 285 3.27 12.12 -7.12
C GLY A 285 3.03 12.74 -8.49
N GLU A 286 4.03 13.43 -9.00
CA GLU A 286 4.04 14.00 -10.35
C GLU A 286 5.46 14.14 -10.90
N HIS A 287 5.60 14.22 -12.22
CA HIS A 287 6.88 14.51 -12.87
C HIS A 287 7.27 16.00 -12.81
N GLY A 288 8.54 16.29 -13.10
CA GLY A 288 9.01 17.65 -13.38
C GLY A 288 9.35 18.49 -12.13
N CYS A 289 9.40 17.87 -10.95
CA CYS A 289 9.63 18.54 -9.68
C CYS A 289 8.66 19.72 -9.42
N THR A 290 7.40 19.59 -9.88
CA THR A 290 6.29 20.51 -9.57
C THR A 290 5.36 19.88 -8.55
N HIS A 291 4.35 20.61 -8.07
CA HIS A 291 3.34 20.07 -7.14
C HIS A 291 1.89 20.48 -7.48
N SER A 292 1.64 20.93 -8.71
CA SER A 292 0.33 21.50 -9.08
C SER A 292 -0.76 20.44 -9.21
N TYR A 293 -0.38 19.23 -9.62
CA TYR A 293 -1.29 18.11 -9.69
C TYR A 293 -1.63 17.60 -8.29
N ILE A 294 -0.61 17.36 -7.45
CA ILE A 294 -0.85 16.85 -6.10
C ILE A 294 -1.58 17.87 -5.23
N ASP A 295 -1.44 19.18 -5.46
CA ASP A 295 -2.18 20.19 -4.71
C ASP A 295 -3.70 20.05 -4.87
N GLY A 296 -4.17 19.92 -6.12
CA GLY A 296 -5.58 19.74 -6.45
C GLY A 296 -6.10 18.36 -6.04
N LEU A 297 -5.26 17.32 -6.17
CA LEU A 297 -5.59 15.97 -5.70
C LEU A 297 -5.75 15.94 -4.18
N MET A 298 -4.78 16.45 -3.42
CA MET A 298 -4.84 16.49 -1.95
C MET A 298 -6.03 17.31 -1.45
N GLU A 299 -6.39 18.41 -2.12
CA GLU A 299 -7.61 19.16 -1.77
C GLU A 299 -8.87 18.31 -1.91
N TRP A 300 -8.98 17.58 -3.02
CA TRP A 300 -10.09 16.68 -3.24
C TRP A 300 -10.11 15.52 -2.22
N LEU A 301 -8.96 14.90 -1.94
CA LEU A 301 -8.83 13.82 -0.97
C LEU A 301 -9.21 14.27 0.45
N ASP A 302 -8.72 15.43 0.88
CA ASP A 302 -9.08 16.04 2.17
C ASP A 302 -10.60 16.28 2.25
N SER A 303 -11.23 16.78 1.18
CA SER A 303 -12.68 17.02 1.14
C SER A 303 -13.53 15.75 1.29
N LYS A 304 -12.94 14.57 1.05
CA LYS A 304 -13.57 13.26 1.16
C LYS A 304 -13.06 12.46 2.37
N GLY A 305 -12.11 12.99 3.15
CA GLY A 305 -11.46 12.26 4.24
C GLY A 305 -10.60 11.06 3.79
N ILE A 306 -10.17 11.03 2.53
CA ILE A 306 -9.39 9.93 1.95
C ILE A 306 -7.92 10.09 2.35
N SER A 307 -7.31 9.02 2.83
CA SER A 307 -5.91 9.00 3.26
C SER A 307 -4.93 8.97 2.08
N TYR A 308 -3.72 9.51 2.23
CA TYR A 308 -2.71 9.52 1.15
C TYR A 308 -1.26 9.56 1.63
N LEU A 309 -0.35 9.07 0.78
CA LEU A 309 1.08 9.08 1.03
C LEU A 309 1.86 9.60 -0.17
N GLY A 310 2.73 10.59 0.05
CA GLY A 310 3.61 11.09 -1.00
C GLY A 310 4.72 10.10 -1.33
N TRP A 311 4.96 9.87 -2.62
CA TRP A 311 6.16 9.21 -3.13
C TRP A 311 7.22 10.27 -3.47
N THR A 312 8.42 10.30 -2.89
CA THR A 312 8.93 9.43 -1.82
C THR A 312 9.87 10.16 -0.83
N TRP A 313 10.00 9.67 0.40
CA TRP A 313 10.93 10.19 1.41
C TRP A 313 12.36 9.65 1.20
N ASN A 314 12.97 10.02 0.07
CA ASN A 314 14.36 9.73 -0.28
C ASN A 314 15.04 11.03 -0.75
N THR A 315 16.36 11.02 -0.88
CA THR A 315 17.16 12.18 -1.33
C THR A 315 17.50 12.11 -2.82
N TRP A 316 16.58 11.56 -3.62
CA TRP A 316 16.75 11.45 -5.07
C TRP A 316 16.46 12.78 -5.77
N ASP A 317 16.84 12.89 -7.04
CA ASP A 317 16.45 14.01 -7.88
C ASP A 317 14.94 13.97 -8.19
N CYS A 318 14.21 14.97 -7.70
CA CYS A 318 12.78 15.13 -7.90
C CYS A 318 12.35 15.29 -9.38
N SER A 319 13.29 15.59 -10.28
CA SER A 319 13.04 15.70 -11.72
C SER A 319 13.02 14.33 -12.40
N SER A 320 13.82 13.39 -11.89
CA SER A 320 13.99 12.02 -12.39
C SER A 320 12.93 11.04 -11.84
N GLY A 321 12.20 11.47 -10.80
CA GLY A 321 11.09 10.76 -10.16
C GLY A 321 10.71 11.54 -8.89
N PRO A 322 9.44 11.56 -8.45
CA PRO A 322 9.08 12.46 -7.37
C PRO A 322 9.81 12.05 -6.08
N SER A 323 10.47 13.03 -5.48
CA SER A 323 11.33 12.88 -4.31
C SER A 323 11.06 14.06 -3.39
N LEU A 324 10.67 13.78 -2.15
CA LEU A 324 10.15 14.79 -1.22
C LEU A 324 11.27 15.62 -0.59
N ILE A 325 12.44 15.04 -0.35
CA ILE A 325 13.52 15.70 0.40
C ILE A 325 14.80 15.76 -0.41
N SER A 326 15.59 16.82 -0.24
CA SER A 326 16.93 16.93 -0.84
C SER A 326 18.03 16.39 0.09
N ASP A 327 17.72 16.26 1.39
CA ASP A 327 18.60 15.70 2.40
C ASP A 327 17.80 15.07 3.56
N TYR A 328 18.44 14.18 4.33
CA TYR A 328 17.80 13.49 5.47
C TYR A 328 17.59 14.37 6.71
N SER A 329 17.91 15.67 6.66
CA SER A 329 17.46 16.63 7.67
C SER A 329 16.05 17.17 7.39
N GLY A 330 15.45 16.76 6.26
CA GLY A 330 14.05 17.03 5.92
C GLY A 330 13.86 18.33 5.13
N THR A 331 14.89 18.80 4.44
CA THR A 331 14.79 19.92 3.49
C THR A 331 13.92 19.49 2.31
N PRO A 332 12.79 20.17 2.04
CA PRO A 332 11.91 19.79 0.94
C PRO A 332 12.52 20.13 -0.42
N THR A 333 12.33 19.26 -1.41
CA THR A 333 12.47 19.62 -2.83
C THR A 333 11.30 20.55 -3.25
N GLU A 334 11.30 21.06 -4.49
CA GLU A 334 10.14 21.83 -4.98
C GLU A 334 8.85 20.99 -4.96
N PHE A 335 8.89 19.73 -5.40
CA PHE A 335 7.77 18.79 -5.26
C PHE A 335 7.38 18.58 -3.78
N GLY A 336 8.36 18.35 -2.91
CA GLY A 336 8.14 18.10 -1.48
C GLY A 336 7.51 19.27 -0.72
N LYS A 337 7.67 20.51 -1.20
CA LYS A 337 6.99 21.68 -0.63
C LYS A 337 5.48 21.54 -0.67
N GLY A 338 4.92 20.98 -1.75
CA GLY A 338 3.47 20.78 -1.90
C GLY A 338 2.91 19.94 -0.75
N LEU A 339 3.44 18.73 -0.58
CA LEU A 339 3.04 17.84 0.51
C LEU A 339 3.32 18.46 1.88
N LYS A 340 4.53 18.96 2.14
CA LYS A 340 4.89 19.56 3.44
C LYS A 340 3.93 20.68 3.83
N ASN A 341 3.65 21.59 2.91
CA ASN A 341 2.75 22.72 3.18
C ASN A 341 1.32 22.24 3.46
N ARG A 342 0.86 21.19 2.76
CA ARG A 342 -0.45 20.59 3.02
C ARG A 342 -0.52 19.97 4.41
N LEU A 343 0.48 19.17 4.81
CA LEU A 343 0.52 18.51 6.12
C LEU A 343 0.71 19.50 7.30
N CYS A 344 1.36 20.63 7.06
CA CYS A 344 1.59 21.66 8.08
C CYS A 344 0.42 22.64 8.27
N LYS A 345 -0.60 22.63 7.40
CA LYS A 345 -1.83 23.39 7.66
C LYS A 345 -2.61 22.70 8.77
N SER A 346 -2.87 23.43 9.86
CA SER A 346 -3.78 22.98 10.92
C SER A 346 -5.14 22.64 10.30
N THR A 347 -5.53 21.37 10.34
CA THR A 347 -6.91 20.95 10.09
C THR A 347 -7.81 21.35 11.24
#